data_AF-A0A924C549-F1
#
_entry.id   AF-A0A924C549-F1
#
_cell.length_a   1.000
_cell.length_b   1.000
_cell.length_c   1.000
_cell.angle_alpha   90.00
_cell.angle_beta   90.00
_cell.angle_gamma   90.00
#
_symmetry.space_group_name_H-M   'P 1'
#
loop_
_entity.id
_entity.type
_entity.pdbx_description
1 polymer ?
#
loop_
_entity_poly.entity_id
_entity_poly.type
_entity_poly.pdbx_seq_one_letter_code
_entity_poly.pdbx_strand_id
1 'polypeptide(L)'
;GLKYELFNLVKAETLQNKDELIIRLKRIVLPNIKIVLTGKGKVGMGAKEMLDGMKMTQVSPSDFLNKIYSQPVYTQIDVLDYNKRTDNLQLDNGDFYINPTQYISDFEKYTKVADVFIAGHFYGNDAPFILTREMLLKSDCKIKVVADISCDTNGPVACTIKASTIADPIFGYLPATNSEVSYTHPGAVVVMSVDNLPCELPKDASEGFGEMFMKYVIPAFFNDDKDGILARAQITKDGKLTPRFAYLQDYVDGK
;
A
#
# COMPACT_ATOMS: atom_id res chain seq x y z
N GLY A 1 -5.14 -4.61 -17.02
CA GLY A 1 -5.84 -5.81 -17.51
C GLY A 1 -7.33 -5.55 -17.48
N LEU A 2 -8.04 -6.11 -16.49
CA LEU A 2 -9.50 -6.24 -16.45
C LEU A 2 -10.31 -4.98 -16.80
N LYS A 3 -10.06 -3.85 -16.13
CA LYS A 3 -10.84 -2.61 -16.35
C LYS A 3 -10.87 -2.15 -17.82
N TYR A 4 -9.78 -2.35 -18.54
CA TYR A 4 -9.56 -1.82 -19.89
C TYR A 4 -9.35 -2.93 -20.93
N GLU A 5 -9.53 -4.19 -20.55
CA GLU A 5 -9.37 -5.36 -21.42
C GLU A 5 -8.01 -5.44 -22.15
N LEU A 6 -6.95 -4.85 -21.56
CA LEU A 6 -5.66 -4.70 -22.24
C LEU A 6 -4.81 -5.98 -22.31
N PHE A 7 -4.93 -6.83 -21.30
CA PHE A 7 -4.16 -8.06 -21.17
C PHE A 7 -4.80 -8.98 -20.13
N ASN A 8 -4.51 -10.26 -20.25
CA ASN A 8 -4.82 -11.26 -19.24
C ASN A 8 -3.52 -11.71 -18.55
N LEU A 9 -3.55 -11.77 -17.22
CA LEU A 9 -2.46 -12.30 -16.40
C LEU A 9 -3.07 -13.38 -15.52
N VAL A 10 -2.43 -14.53 -15.46
CA VAL A 10 -2.87 -15.60 -14.54
C VAL A 10 -2.75 -15.12 -13.09
N LYS A 11 -3.51 -15.74 -12.18
CA LYS A 11 -3.36 -15.47 -10.75
C LYS A 11 -1.95 -15.84 -10.27
N ALA A 12 -1.39 -15.04 -9.37
CA ALA A 12 -0.05 -15.26 -8.85
C ALA A 12 0.04 -16.57 -8.05
N GLU A 13 -1.03 -16.93 -7.32
CA GLU A 13 -1.13 -18.21 -6.59
C GLU A 13 -0.91 -19.47 -7.47
N THR A 14 -1.10 -19.35 -8.78
CA THR A 14 -0.90 -20.47 -9.74
C THR A 14 0.54 -20.60 -10.23
N LEU A 15 1.42 -19.69 -9.81
CA LEU A 15 2.83 -19.64 -10.17
C LEU A 15 3.69 -20.32 -9.12
N GLN A 16 4.83 -20.85 -9.52
CA GLN A 16 5.72 -21.54 -8.59
C GLN A 16 6.43 -20.60 -7.62
N ASN A 17 6.79 -19.40 -8.10
CA ASN A 17 7.55 -18.42 -7.35
C ASN A 17 7.44 -17.01 -7.96
N LYS A 18 8.02 -16.04 -7.25
CA LYS A 18 8.17 -14.65 -7.71
C LYS A 18 8.88 -14.52 -9.06
N ASP A 19 9.92 -15.31 -9.32
CA ASP A 19 10.69 -15.20 -10.58
C ASP A 19 9.81 -15.53 -11.80
N GLU A 20 8.96 -16.55 -11.69
CA GLU A 20 7.99 -16.90 -12.73
C GLU A 20 6.96 -15.79 -12.95
N LEU A 21 6.50 -15.13 -11.88
CA LEU A 21 5.64 -13.95 -11.97
C LEU A 21 6.33 -12.83 -12.75
N ILE A 22 7.57 -12.50 -12.41
CA ILE A 22 8.35 -11.47 -13.10
C ILE A 22 8.53 -11.82 -14.58
N ILE A 23 8.77 -13.08 -14.94
CA ILE A 23 8.89 -13.52 -16.34
C ILE A 23 7.58 -13.24 -17.12
N ARG A 24 6.42 -13.44 -16.49
CA ARG A 24 5.11 -13.17 -17.11
C ARG A 24 4.83 -11.67 -17.20
N LEU A 25 5.13 -10.91 -16.14
CA LEU A 25 5.01 -9.45 -16.11
C LEU A 25 5.82 -8.77 -17.22
N LYS A 26 7.04 -9.26 -17.51
CA LYS A 26 7.91 -8.75 -18.58
C LYS A 26 7.31 -8.81 -19.99
N ARG A 27 6.28 -9.63 -20.21
CA ARG A 27 5.63 -9.81 -21.54
C ARG A 27 4.49 -8.81 -21.76
N ILE A 28 4.05 -8.11 -20.72
CA ILE A 28 2.93 -7.18 -20.81
C ILE A 28 3.42 -5.87 -21.44
N VAL A 29 2.70 -5.43 -22.47
CA VAL A 29 2.88 -4.09 -23.06
C VAL A 29 1.81 -3.18 -22.47
N LEU A 30 2.22 -2.15 -21.74
CA LEU A 30 1.32 -1.17 -21.17
C LEU A 30 1.20 0.04 -22.12
N PRO A 31 0.00 0.66 -22.19
CA PRO A 31 -0.14 1.98 -22.81
C PRO A 31 0.58 3.04 -21.97
N ASN A 32 0.56 4.28 -22.45
CA ASN A 32 1.20 5.42 -21.78
C ASN A 32 0.42 5.82 -20.54
N ILE A 33 0.64 5.09 -19.45
CA ILE A 33 0.03 5.33 -18.15
C ILE A 33 1.05 5.83 -17.15
N LYS A 34 0.56 6.62 -16.20
CA LYS A 34 1.32 7.13 -15.06
C LYS A 34 0.85 6.45 -13.78
N ILE A 35 1.78 5.80 -13.08
CA ILE A 35 1.52 5.14 -11.79
C ILE A 35 2.19 5.93 -10.67
N VAL A 36 1.42 6.34 -9.67
CA VAL A 36 1.97 6.90 -8.43
C VAL A 36 1.98 5.80 -7.36
N LEU A 37 3.16 5.49 -6.83
CA LEU A 37 3.36 4.52 -5.76
C LEU A 37 3.79 5.26 -4.49
N THR A 38 3.09 5.05 -3.38
CA THR A 38 3.47 5.61 -2.08
C THR A 38 4.28 4.61 -1.25
N GLY A 39 5.18 5.14 -0.43
CA GLY A 39 5.94 4.38 0.56
C GLY A 39 7.27 3.85 0.04
N LYS A 40 8.31 3.99 0.86
CA LYS A 40 9.68 3.49 0.61
C LYS A 40 10.10 2.36 1.57
N GLY A 41 9.16 1.87 2.37
CA GLY A 41 9.35 0.69 3.22
C GLY A 41 9.24 -0.63 2.44
N LYS A 42 9.20 -1.76 3.16
CA LYS A 42 9.17 -3.11 2.56
C LYS A 42 8.04 -3.30 1.55
N VAL A 43 6.83 -2.83 1.86
CA VAL A 43 5.64 -2.96 0.99
C VAL A 43 5.84 -2.17 -0.31
N GLY A 44 6.15 -0.88 -0.21
CA GLY A 44 6.43 -0.05 -1.38
C GLY A 44 7.59 -0.57 -2.23
N MET A 45 8.64 -1.10 -1.61
CA MET A 45 9.75 -1.73 -2.34
C MET A 45 9.34 -3.02 -3.07
N GLY A 46 8.45 -3.84 -2.49
CA GLY A 46 7.88 -5.01 -3.17
C GLY A 46 7.03 -4.61 -4.38
N ALA A 47 6.19 -3.58 -4.24
CA ALA A 47 5.42 -3.04 -5.37
C ALA A 47 6.34 -2.48 -6.47
N LYS A 48 7.40 -1.76 -6.09
CA LYS A 48 8.44 -1.27 -7.00
C LYS A 48 9.11 -2.42 -7.76
N GLU A 49 9.44 -3.53 -7.09
CA GLU A 49 10.03 -4.71 -7.75
C GLU A 49 9.13 -5.24 -8.87
N MET A 50 7.81 -5.24 -8.68
CA MET A 50 6.86 -5.66 -9.71
C MET A 50 6.82 -4.67 -10.90
N LEU A 51 6.82 -3.36 -10.62
CA LEU A 51 6.85 -2.31 -11.66
C LEU A 51 8.16 -2.35 -12.48
N ASP A 52 9.29 -2.56 -11.81
CA ASP A 52 10.59 -2.77 -12.45
C ASP A 52 10.60 -4.06 -13.27
N GLY A 53 9.99 -5.13 -12.75
CA GLY A 53 9.75 -6.38 -13.47
C GLY A 53 8.96 -6.19 -14.76
N MET A 54 7.98 -5.27 -14.77
CA MET A 54 7.23 -4.86 -15.96
C MET A 54 8.01 -3.92 -16.90
N LYS A 55 9.27 -3.60 -16.59
CA LYS A 55 10.14 -2.67 -17.34
C LYS A 55 9.56 -1.25 -17.43
N MET A 56 8.77 -0.83 -16.44
CA MET A 56 8.31 0.55 -16.37
C MET A 56 9.45 1.48 -15.97
N THR A 57 9.50 2.68 -16.55
CA THR A 57 10.55 3.65 -16.22
C THR A 57 10.17 4.41 -14.95
N GLN A 58 11.03 4.35 -13.93
CA GLN A 58 10.90 5.22 -12.76
C GLN A 58 11.36 6.64 -13.10
N VAL A 59 10.57 7.64 -12.73
CA VAL A 59 10.90 9.07 -12.88
C VAL A 59 10.82 9.78 -11.54
N SER A 60 11.42 10.98 -11.44
CA SER A 60 11.34 11.77 -10.21
C SER A 60 9.92 12.30 -9.98
N PRO A 61 9.52 12.63 -8.74
CA PRO A 61 8.20 13.21 -8.46
C PRO A 61 7.94 14.51 -9.25
N SER A 62 8.94 15.38 -9.38
CA SER A 62 8.84 16.60 -10.18
C SER A 62 8.62 16.30 -11.66
N ASP A 63 9.40 15.38 -12.23
CA ASP A 63 9.27 14.98 -13.64
C ASP A 63 7.94 14.26 -13.91
N PHE A 64 7.44 13.49 -12.94
CA PHE A 64 6.14 12.82 -13.02
C PHE A 64 4.99 13.84 -13.13
N LEU A 65 5.05 14.92 -12.37
CA LEU A 65 4.05 15.99 -12.35
C LEU A 65 4.12 16.87 -13.61
N ASN A 66 5.33 17.16 -14.10
CA ASN A 66 5.54 18.24 -15.07
C ASN A 66 5.78 17.76 -16.52
N LYS A 67 6.13 16.49 -16.77
CA LYS A 67 6.44 15.98 -18.12
C LYS A 67 5.35 15.09 -18.68
N ILE A 68 5.24 15.04 -20.00
CA ILE A 68 4.40 14.09 -20.74
C ILE A 68 5.32 12.98 -21.27
N TYR A 69 4.87 11.73 -21.20
CA TYR A 69 5.63 10.57 -21.62
C TYR A 69 4.90 9.80 -22.72
N SER A 70 5.67 9.28 -23.66
CA SER A 70 5.21 8.38 -24.73
C SER A 70 5.37 6.90 -24.35
N GLN A 71 5.58 6.61 -23.07
CA GLN A 71 5.78 5.28 -22.52
C GLN A 71 5.21 5.21 -21.10
N PRO A 72 4.91 4.01 -20.55
CA PRO A 72 4.49 3.87 -19.16
C PRO A 72 5.60 4.30 -18.19
N VAL A 73 5.25 5.14 -17.22
CA VAL A 73 6.16 5.60 -16.17
C VAL A 73 5.54 5.46 -14.80
N TYR A 74 6.39 5.37 -13.78
CA TYR A 74 5.94 5.46 -12.40
C TYR A 74 6.83 6.38 -11.58
N THR A 75 6.30 6.91 -10.49
CA THR A 75 7.08 7.58 -9.45
C THR A 75 6.82 6.88 -8.12
N GLN A 76 7.86 6.78 -7.29
CA GLN A 76 7.74 6.30 -5.92
C GLN A 76 7.94 7.49 -4.98
N ILE A 77 6.86 7.87 -4.30
CA ILE A 77 6.79 9.06 -3.45
C ILE A 77 6.82 8.68 -1.97
N ASP A 78 7.43 9.53 -1.17
CA ASP A 78 7.54 9.41 0.29
C ASP A 78 6.66 10.43 1.02
N VAL A 79 6.59 10.35 2.34
CA VAL A 79 5.61 11.07 3.15
C VAL A 79 5.57 12.59 2.92
N LEU A 80 6.70 13.24 2.68
CA LEU A 80 6.77 14.68 2.39
C LEU A 80 6.54 15.05 0.92
N ASP A 81 6.53 14.07 0.02
CA ASP A 81 6.16 14.32 -1.38
C ASP A 81 4.64 14.57 -1.53
N TYR A 82 3.84 14.11 -0.56
CA TYR A 82 2.37 14.21 -0.56
C TYR A 82 1.76 14.77 0.74
N ASN A 83 2.57 15.25 1.67
CA ASN A 83 2.13 16.05 2.81
C ASN A 83 2.92 17.35 2.86
N LYS A 84 2.26 18.44 3.29
CA LYS A 84 2.91 19.73 3.54
C LYS A 84 2.50 20.28 4.88
N ARG A 85 3.43 20.93 5.57
CA ARG A 85 3.11 21.66 6.80
C ARG A 85 2.19 22.83 6.50
N THR A 86 1.27 23.09 7.42
CA THR A 86 0.32 24.22 7.34
C THR A 86 1.00 25.59 7.47
N ASP A 87 2.14 25.65 8.14
CA ASP A 87 2.98 26.86 8.31
C ASP A 87 4.00 27.06 7.18
N ASN A 88 4.02 26.17 6.18
CA ASN A 88 4.96 26.15 5.05
C ASN A 88 6.44 25.94 5.43
N LEU A 89 6.76 25.54 6.67
CA LEU A 89 8.11 25.12 7.01
C LEU A 89 8.48 23.82 6.27
N GLN A 90 9.75 23.70 5.90
CA GLN A 90 10.32 22.51 5.27
C GLN A 90 11.13 21.75 6.32
N LEU A 91 10.49 20.76 6.94
CA LEU A 91 11.10 19.87 7.94
C LEU A 91 11.20 18.45 7.38
N ASP A 92 11.83 17.55 8.13
CA ASP A 92 12.06 16.18 7.70
C ASP A 92 10.92 15.21 8.07
N ASN A 93 11.06 13.95 7.63
CA ASN A 93 10.08 12.90 7.94
C ASN A 93 9.92 12.68 9.46
N GLY A 94 10.97 12.95 10.25
CA GLY A 94 10.95 12.77 11.71
C GLY A 94 9.96 13.73 12.37
N ASP A 95 9.94 14.98 11.93
CA ASP A 95 8.94 15.95 12.38
C ASP A 95 7.51 15.52 11.98
N PHE A 96 7.30 15.02 10.77
CA PHE A 96 5.99 14.49 10.37
C PHE A 96 5.49 13.37 11.29
N TYR A 97 6.37 12.44 11.67
CA TYR A 97 6.00 11.32 12.53
C TYR A 97 5.62 11.73 13.96
N ILE A 98 6.16 12.86 14.44
CA ILE A 98 5.88 13.39 15.78
C ILE A 98 4.67 14.34 15.75
N ASN A 99 4.52 15.13 14.69
CA ASN A 99 3.55 16.22 14.57
C ASN A 99 2.63 16.08 13.35
N PRO A 100 1.97 14.92 13.11
CA PRO A 100 1.19 14.69 11.89
C PRO A 100 0.02 15.67 11.70
N THR A 101 -0.56 16.17 12.81
CA THR A 101 -1.65 17.14 12.82
C THR A 101 -1.28 18.53 12.30
N GLN A 102 0.02 18.84 12.20
CA GLN A 102 0.49 20.11 11.64
C GLN A 102 0.61 20.08 10.11
N TYR A 103 0.33 18.92 9.50
CA TYR A 103 0.39 18.71 8.06
C TYR A 103 -1.00 18.62 7.45
N ILE A 104 -1.07 18.92 6.16
CA ILE A 104 -2.23 18.67 5.29
C ILE A 104 -1.78 17.87 4.07
N SER A 105 -2.73 17.16 3.48
CA SER A 105 -2.48 16.41 2.24
C SER A 105 -2.18 17.36 1.09
N ASP A 106 -1.12 17.03 0.35
CA ASP A 106 -0.74 17.65 -0.91
C ASP A 106 -0.80 16.62 -2.06
N PHE A 107 -1.47 15.49 -1.84
CA PHE A 107 -1.54 14.38 -2.79
C PHE A 107 -2.38 14.73 -4.04
N GLU A 108 -3.27 15.72 -3.95
CA GLU A 108 -4.14 16.14 -5.06
C GLU A 108 -3.37 16.48 -6.34
N LYS A 109 -2.13 16.97 -6.25
CA LYS A 109 -1.30 17.23 -7.43
C LYS A 109 -1.05 15.97 -8.27
N TYR A 110 -1.00 14.79 -7.64
CA TYR A 110 -0.81 13.52 -8.33
C TYR A 110 -2.11 13.00 -8.94
N THR A 111 -3.28 13.28 -8.35
CA THR A 111 -4.57 12.81 -8.89
C THR A 111 -4.87 13.37 -10.28
N LYS A 112 -4.29 14.54 -10.60
CA LYS A 112 -4.42 15.23 -11.89
C LYS A 112 -3.60 14.62 -13.03
N VAL A 113 -2.60 13.80 -12.70
CA VAL A 113 -1.65 13.25 -13.68
C VAL A 113 -1.53 11.73 -13.64
N ALA A 114 -1.82 11.09 -12.52
CA ALA A 114 -1.74 9.63 -12.37
C ALA A 114 -3.04 8.95 -12.81
N ASP A 115 -2.90 7.84 -13.54
CA ASP A 115 -4.00 6.96 -13.93
C ASP A 115 -4.24 5.87 -12.87
N VAL A 116 -3.16 5.45 -12.22
CA VAL A 116 -3.13 4.39 -11.21
C VAL A 116 -2.45 4.89 -9.94
N PHE A 117 -3.06 4.60 -8.79
CA PHE A 117 -2.45 4.80 -7.48
C PHE A 117 -2.20 3.44 -6.81
N ILE A 118 -0.98 3.22 -6.34
CA ILE A 118 -0.61 2.07 -5.51
C ILE A 118 -0.27 2.56 -4.10
N ALA A 119 -1.05 2.14 -3.11
CA ALA A 119 -0.81 2.46 -1.72
C ALA A 119 0.14 1.43 -1.12
N GLY A 120 1.40 1.82 -0.89
CA GLY A 120 2.41 1.01 -0.19
C GLY A 120 3.00 1.72 1.03
N HIS A 121 2.26 2.70 1.55
CA HIS A 121 2.64 3.52 2.69
C HIS A 121 2.24 2.87 4.00
N PHE A 122 2.85 3.38 5.08
CA PHE A 122 2.33 3.22 6.42
C PHE A 122 1.47 4.43 6.77
N TYR A 123 0.34 4.23 7.44
CA TYR A 123 -0.53 5.29 7.90
C TYR A 123 -0.53 5.36 9.42
N GLY A 124 -0.11 6.50 9.95
CA GLY A 124 -0.09 6.76 11.40
C GLY A 124 -1.37 7.43 11.86
N ASN A 125 -1.65 7.33 13.16
CA ASN A 125 -2.74 8.07 13.79
C ASN A 125 -2.60 9.58 13.52
N ASP A 126 -3.74 10.24 13.31
CA ASP A 126 -3.86 11.69 13.07
C ASP A 126 -3.17 12.21 11.80
N ALA A 127 -2.61 11.33 10.95
CA ALA A 127 -2.04 11.74 9.67
C ALA A 127 -3.14 12.15 8.68
N PRO A 128 -2.88 13.12 7.78
CA PRO A 128 -3.86 13.51 6.77
C PRO A 128 -4.25 12.36 5.85
N PHE A 129 -5.50 12.36 5.40
CA PHE A 129 -5.95 11.44 4.36
C PHE A 129 -5.17 11.69 3.07
N ILE A 130 -4.74 10.62 2.40
CA ILE A 130 -3.90 10.72 1.20
C ILE A 130 -4.79 10.94 -0.01
N LEU A 131 -5.73 10.04 -0.28
CA LEU A 131 -6.66 10.14 -1.40
C LEU A 131 -8.09 10.30 -0.88
N THR A 132 -8.61 11.52 -0.91
CA THR A 132 -9.96 11.79 -0.39
C THR A 132 -11.04 11.59 -1.46
N ARG A 133 -12.29 11.45 -1.02
CA ARG A 133 -13.45 11.37 -1.91
C ARG A 133 -13.63 12.66 -2.72
N GLU A 134 -13.35 13.81 -2.12
CA GLU A 134 -13.41 15.12 -2.77
C GLU A 134 -12.42 15.17 -3.94
N MET A 135 -11.19 14.68 -3.76
CA MET A 135 -10.21 14.58 -4.84
C MET A 135 -10.71 13.66 -5.97
N LEU A 136 -11.35 12.54 -5.63
CA LEU A 136 -11.92 11.60 -6.63
C LEU A 136 -13.13 12.16 -7.39
N LEU A 137 -13.85 13.12 -6.80
CA LEU A 137 -15.00 13.79 -7.42
C LEU A 137 -14.61 14.90 -8.40
N LYS A 138 -13.37 15.40 -8.35
CA LYS A 138 -12.95 16.49 -9.22
C LYS A 138 -12.88 16.04 -10.68
N SER A 139 -13.31 16.93 -11.58
CA SER A 139 -13.31 16.68 -13.02
C SER A 139 -11.91 16.53 -13.62
N ASP A 140 -10.88 17.06 -12.96
CA ASP A 140 -9.48 16.92 -13.34
C ASP A 140 -8.80 15.67 -12.73
N CYS A 141 -9.51 14.86 -11.94
CA CYS A 141 -8.99 13.61 -11.39
C CYS A 141 -8.92 12.50 -12.45
N LYS A 142 -7.70 12.01 -12.70
CA LYS A 142 -7.37 10.96 -13.67
C LYS A 142 -7.29 9.56 -13.07
N ILE A 143 -7.19 9.43 -11.75
CA ILE A 143 -7.08 8.11 -11.11
C ILE A 143 -8.36 7.31 -11.41
N LYS A 144 -8.18 6.14 -12.01
CA LYS A 144 -9.27 5.17 -12.29
C LYS A 144 -9.01 3.79 -11.73
N VAL A 145 -7.79 3.54 -11.25
CA VAL A 145 -7.41 2.27 -10.61
C VAL A 145 -6.64 2.59 -9.33
N VAL A 146 -7.02 1.95 -8.23
CA VAL A 146 -6.35 2.03 -6.93
C VAL A 146 -6.02 0.62 -6.48
N ALA A 147 -4.75 0.36 -6.19
CA ALA A 147 -4.30 -0.85 -5.52
C ALA A 147 -3.86 -0.47 -4.11
N ASP A 148 -4.74 -0.65 -3.16
CA ASP A 148 -4.48 -0.37 -1.76
C ASP A 148 -3.90 -1.61 -1.06
N ILE A 149 -2.58 -1.64 -0.89
CA ILE A 149 -1.88 -2.76 -0.24
C ILE A 149 -1.95 -2.65 1.29
N SER A 150 -2.15 -1.45 1.85
CA SER A 150 -2.29 -1.33 3.30
C SER A 150 -3.66 -1.87 3.76
N CYS A 151 -4.67 -1.78 2.90
CA CYS A 151 -6.02 -2.30 3.13
C CYS A 151 -6.68 -1.72 4.41
N ASP A 152 -6.32 -0.48 4.74
CA ASP A 152 -6.91 0.25 5.86
C ASP A 152 -8.34 0.67 5.48
N THR A 153 -9.33 -0.16 5.84
CA THR A 153 -10.74 0.10 5.53
C THR A 153 -11.21 1.37 6.23
N ASN A 154 -11.79 2.31 5.47
CA ASN A 154 -12.12 3.67 5.93
C ASN A 154 -10.89 4.48 6.43
N GLY A 155 -9.69 4.09 5.99
CA GLY A 155 -8.44 4.78 6.28
C GLY A 155 -8.10 5.86 5.25
N PRO A 156 -6.80 6.12 4.98
CA PRO A 156 -6.33 7.29 4.23
C PRO A 156 -6.67 7.29 2.74
N VAL A 157 -7.22 6.19 2.24
CA VAL A 157 -7.63 5.99 0.84
C VAL A 157 -9.14 5.82 0.81
N ALA A 158 -9.87 6.90 0.54
CA ALA A 158 -11.32 6.98 0.74
C ALA A 158 -12.14 5.94 -0.07
N CYS A 159 -11.59 5.43 -1.18
CA CYS A 159 -12.25 4.40 -1.98
C CYS A 159 -12.07 2.97 -1.42
N THR A 160 -11.25 2.77 -0.39
CA THR A 160 -11.06 1.50 0.33
C THR A 160 -12.18 1.32 1.35
N ILE A 161 -13.38 1.00 0.86
CA ILE A 161 -14.61 0.85 1.66
C ILE A 161 -14.79 -0.56 2.26
N LYS A 162 -13.99 -1.52 1.80
CA LYS A 162 -13.96 -2.90 2.32
C LYS A 162 -12.62 -3.57 1.99
N ALA A 163 -12.32 -4.65 2.70
CA ALA A 163 -11.35 -5.64 2.26
C ALA A 163 -11.96 -6.52 1.14
N SER A 164 -11.16 -6.75 0.10
CA SER A 164 -11.42 -7.71 -0.98
C SER A 164 -10.68 -9.01 -0.71
N THR A 165 -10.98 -10.07 -1.46
CA THR A 165 -10.40 -11.41 -1.23
C THR A 165 -9.53 -11.84 -2.40
N ILE A 166 -8.65 -12.83 -2.21
CA ILE A 166 -7.88 -13.44 -3.32
C ILE A 166 -8.80 -14.03 -4.42
N ALA A 167 -9.98 -14.52 -4.03
CA ALA A 167 -10.97 -15.03 -4.97
C ALA A 167 -11.54 -13.90 -5.85
N ASP A 168 -11.99 -12.83 -5.19
CA ASP A 168 -12.60 -11.63 -5.77
C ASP A 168 -11.82 -10.37 -5.35
N PRO A 169 -10.68 -10.08 -6.00
CA PRO A 169 -9.69 -9.12 -5.50
C PRO A 169 -9.99 -7.67 -5.86
N ILE A 170 -11.05 -7.42 -6.65
CA ILE A 170 -11.39 -6.07 -7.09
C ILE A 170 -12.89 -5.79 -6.98
N PHE A 171 -13.21 -4.52 -6.75
CA PHE A 171 -14.57 -3.98 -6.85
C PHE A 171 -14.55 -2.60 -7.50
N GLY A 172 -15.72 -2.10 -7.89
CA GLY A 172 -15.88 -0.73 -8.34
C GLY A 172 -16.32 0.18 -7.19
N TYR A 173 -15.71 1.35 -7.06
CA TYR A 173 -16.13 2.41 -6.16
C TYR A 173 -16.68 3.59 -6.96
N LEU A 174 -17.86 4.09 -6.59
CA LEU A 174 -18.45 5.29 -7.19
C LEU A 174 -18.35 6.48 -6.22
N PRO A 175 -17.47 7.46 -6.47
CA PRO A 175 -17.29 8.61 -5.57
C PRO A 175 -18.58 9.42 -5.36
N ALA A 176 -19.45 9.52 -6.39
CA ALA A 176 -20.69 10.29 -6.31
C ALA A 176 -21.63 9.82 -5.18
N THR A 177 -21.74 8.51 -4.98
CA THR A 177 -22.65 7.89 -4.02
C THR A 177 -21.93 7.31 -2.79
N ASN A 178 -20.59 7.34 -2.78
CA ASN A 178 -19.77 6.70 -1.76
C ASN A 178 -20.14 5.22 -1.56
N SER A 179 -20.32 4.49 -2.67
CA SER A 179 -20.82 3.12 -2.63
C SER A 179 -20.06 2.21 -3.59
N GLU A 180 -20.15 0.92 -3.30
CA GLU A 180 -19.72 -0.12 -4.24
C GLU A 180 -20.64 -0.15 -5.46
N VAL A 181 -20.03 -0.38 -6.62
CA VAL A 181 -20.68 -0.65 -7.90
C VAL A 181 -19.88 -1.74 -8.62
N SER A 182 -20.41 -2.27 -9.73
CA SER A 182 -19.61 -3.14 -10.60
C SER A 182 -18.31 -2.43 -11.04
N TYR A 183 -17.19 -3.16 -11.07
CA TYR A 183 -15.91 -2.62 -11.57
C TYR A 183 -15.99 -2.20 -13.05
N THR A 184 -16.97 -2.73 -13.79
CA THR A 184 -17.27 -2.38 -15.19
C THR A 184 -18.10 -1.10 -15.34
N HIS A 185 -18.61 -0.53 -14.24
CA HIS A 185 -19.37 0.70 -14.29
C HIS A 185 -18.49 1.85 -14.86
N PRO A 186 -18.96 2.64 -15.85
CA PRO A 186 -18.13 3.65 -16.52
C PRO A 186 -17.52 4.70 -15.58
N GLY A 187 -18.25 5.07 -14.53
CA GLY A 187 -17.80 6.01 -13.50
C GLY A 187 -17.00 5.39 -12.35
N ALA A 188 -16.75 4.08 -12.34
CA ALA A 188 -16.09 3.42 -11.22
C ALA A 188 -14.58 3.70 -11.19
N VAL A 189 -14.07 3.99 -9.99
CA VAL A 189 -12.68 3.75 -9.64
C VAL A 189 -12.58 2.27 -9.28
N VAL A 190 -11.72 1.52 -9.97
CA VAL A 190 -11.52 0.09 -9.65
C VAL A 190 -10.52 -0.02 -8.53
N VAL A 191 -10.92 -0.69 -7.45
CA VAL A 191 -10.14 -0.79 -6.20
C VAL A 191 -9.78 -2.24 -5.95
N MET A 192 -8.51 -2.49 -5.63
CA MET A 192 -8.01 -3.71 -5.02
C MET A 192 -7.58 -3.38 -3.59
N SER A 193 -8.03 -4.17 -2.61
CA SER A 193 -7.69 -4.00 -1.19
C SER A 193 -7.66 -5.36 -0.52
N VAL A 194 -6.65 -6.18 -0.83
CA VAL A 194 -6.53 -7.55 -0.31
C VAL A 194 -5.63 -7.51 0.93
N ASP A 195 -6.13 -8.00 2.07
CA ASP A 195 -5.45 -7.94 3.38
C ASP A 195 -4.40 -9.03 3.60
N ASN A 196 -4.41 -10.07 2.76
CA ASN A 196 -3.57 -11.25 2.89
C ASN A 196 -2.72 -11.54 1.63
N LEU A 197 -2.25 -10.50 0.93
CA LEU A 197 -1.43 -10.62 -0.29
C LEU A 197 -0.21 -11.55 -0.21
N PRO A 198 0.48 -11.77 0.93
CA PRO A 198 1.53 -12.79 0.99
C PRO A 198 1.06 -14.20 0.58
N CYS A 199 -0.24 -14.50 0.70
CA CYS A 199 -0.83 -15.77 0.26
C CYS A 199 -0.90 -15.95 -1.25
N GLU A 200 -0.68 -14.89 -2.05
CA GLU A 200 -0.57 -14.98 -3.52
C GLU A 200 0.78 -15.59 -3.96
N LEU A 201 1.81 -15.55 -3.10
CA LEU A 201 3.09 -16.21 -3.32
C LEU A 201 3.49 -16.99 -2.05
N PRO A 202 2.71 -18.04 -1.68
CA PRO A 202 2.78 -18.64 -0.36
C PRO A 202 4.12 -19.35 -0.10
N LYS A 203 4.76 -19.87 -1.16
CA LYS A 203 6.08 -20.48 -1.07
C LYS A 203 7.14 -19.45 -0.69
N ASP A 204 7.30 -18.39 -1.49
CA ASP A 204 8.27 -17.33 -1.22
C ASP A 204 8.03 -16.66 0.15
N ALA A 205 6.76 -16.44 0.51
CA ALA A 205 6.38 -15.90 1.81
C ALA A 205 6.80 -16.83 2.98
N SER A 206 6.59 -18.14 2.83
CA SER A 206 6.95 -19.14 3.85
C SER A 206 8.47 -19.28 4.01
N GLU A 207 9.21 -19.33 2.90
CA GLU A 207 10.68 -19.37 2.90
C GLU A 207 11.25 -18.12 3.57
N GLY A 208 10.79 -16.93 3.16
CA GLY A 208 11.24 -15.66 3.75
C GLY A 208 10.90 -15.53 5.24
N PHE A 209 9.71 -15.97 5.66
CA PHE A 209 9.35 -16.01 7.09
C PHE A 209 10.27 -16.98 7.86
N GLY A 210 10.48 -18.19 7.33
CA GLY A 210 11.34 -19.21 7.94
C GLY A 210 12.78 -18.73 8.13
N GLU A 211 13.36 -18.08 7.12
CA GLU A 211 14.71 -17.50 7.21
C GLU A 211 14.82 -16.44 8.32
N MET A 212 13.86 -15.51 8.39
CA MET A 212 13.85 -14.48 9.43
C MET A 212 13.66 -15.12 10.82
N PHE A 213 12.78 -16.11 10.94
CA PHE A 213 12.51 -16.81 12.20
C PHE A 213 13.76 -17.56 12.69
N MET A 214 14.41 -18.33 11.81
CA MET A 214 15.64 -19.06 12.12
C MET A 214 16.80 -18.13 12.48
N LYS A 215 16.92 -16.97 11.82
CA LYS A 215 18.02 -16.04 12.03
C LYS A 215 17.86 -15.20 13.30
N TYR A 216 16.65 -14.74 13.60
CA TYR A 216 16.42 -13.74 14.64
C TYR A 216 15.69 -14.29 15.88
N VAL A 217 14.78 -15.25 15.71
CA VAL A 217 13.92 -15.72 16.81
C VAL A 217 14.48 -16.97 17.47
N ILE A 218 14.90 -17.98 16.69
CA ILE A 218 15.46 -19.22 17.26
C ILE A 218 16.66 -18.95 18.19
N PRO A 219 17.66 -18.12 17.83
CA PRO A 219 18.82 -17.89 18.70
C PRO A 219 18.45 -17.23 20.03
N ALA A 220 17.35 -16.46 20.09
CA ALA A 220 16.91 -15.78 21.30
C ALA A 220 16.53 -16.76 22.43
N PHE A 221 16.14 -18.00 22.08
CA PHE A 221 15.85 -19.05 23.06
C PHE A 221 17.10 -19.65 23.72
N PHE A 222 18.28 -19.46 23.13
CA PHE A 222 19.52 -20.11 23.56
C PHE A 222 20.61 -19.13 24.00
N ASN A 223 20.34 -17.82 23.93
CA ASN A 223 21.29 -16.76 24.27
C ASN A 223 20.82 -15.89 25.43
N ASP A 224 19.98 -16.43 26.31
CA ASP A 224 19.34 -15.74 27.43
C ASP A 224 18.54 -14.49 26.98
N ASP A 225 17.90 -14.57 25.81
CA ASP A 225 17.16 -13.48 25.18
C ASP A 225 17.95 -12.16 25.16
N LYS A 226 19.23 -12.22 24.76
CA LYS A 226 20.18 -11.10 24.79
C LYS A 226 19.63 -9.78 24.22
N ASP A 227 18.85 -9.88 23.14
CA ASP A 227 18.29 -8.72 22.44
C ASP A 227 16.84 -8.40 22.88
N GLY A 228 16.32 -9.10 23.89
CA GLY A 228 14.97 -8.94 24.46
C GLY A 228 13.83 -9.27 23.49
N ILE A 229 14.08 -10.11 22.48
CA ILE A 229 13.11 -10.47 21.43
C ILE A 229 11.95 -11.24 22.05
N LEU A 230 12.24 -12.27 22.85
CA LEU A 230 11.22 -13.12 23.47
C LEU A 230 10.41 -12.33 24.50
N ALA A 231 11.08 -11.55 25.34
CA ALA A 231 10.43 -10.71 26.35
C ALA A 231 9.49 -9.68 25.71
N ARG A 232 9.87 -9.05 24.59
CA ARG A 232 9.00 -8.12 23.86
C ARG A 232 7.87 -8.82 23.10
N ALA A 233 8.06 -10.07 22.67
CA ALA A 233 7.06 -10.85 21.97
C ALA A 233 6.03 -11.51 22.92
N GLN A 234 6.34 -11.63 24.21
CA GLN A 234 5.46 -12.25 25.20
C GLN A 234 4.30 -11.33 25.59
N ILE A 235 3.12 -11.59 25.02
CA ILE A 235 1.88 -10.84 25.33
C ILE A 235 1.35 -11.20 26.72
N THR A 236 1.33 -12.49 27.06
CA THR A 236 0.80 -12.98 28.34
C THR A 236 1.80 -13.85 29.09
N LYS A 237 1.72 -13.80 30.42
CA LYS A 237 2.46 -14.67 31.34
C LYS A 237 1.55 -15.03 32.50
N ASP A 238 1.46 -16.32 32.82
CA ASP A 238 0.63 -16.85 33.92
C ASP A 238 -0.84 -16.38 33.87
N GLY A 239 -1.40 -16.35 32.65
CA GLY A 239 -2.78 -15.92 32.41
C GLY A 239 -3.03 -14.42 32.49
N LYS A 240 -1.99 -13.59 32.64
CA LYS A 240 -2.09 -12.12 32.73
C LYS A 240 -1.33 -11.44 31.60
N LEU A 241 -1.78 -10.25 31.20
CA LEU A 241 -1.03 -9.40 30.26
C LEU A 241 0.31 -9.00 30.89
N THR A 242 1.38 -9.00 30.10
CA THR A 242 2.67 -8.46 30.53
C THR A 242 2.62 -6.92 30.53
N PRO A 243 3.51 -6.21 31.26
CA PRO A 243 3.43 -4.76 31.43
C PRO A 243 3.36 -3.95 30.13
N ARG A 244 4.02 -4.44 29.06
CA ARG A 244 4.03 -3.79 27.74
C ARG A 244 2.64 -3.79 27.08
N PHE A 245 1.82 -4.79 27.37
CA PHE A 245 0.50 -4.97 26.78
C PHE A 245 -0.65 -4.63 27.74
N ALA A 246 -0.34 -4.02 28.90
CA ALA A 246 -1.34 -3.65 29.90
C ALA A 246 -2.43 -2.70 29.36
N TYR A 247 -2.13 -1.94 28.30
CA TYR A 247 -3.09 -1.08 27.60
C TYR A 247 -4.27 -1.85 26.96
N LEU A 248 -4.16 -3.17 26.81
CA LEU A 248 -5.22 -4.04 26.31
C LEU A 248 -6.16 -4.57 27.41
N GLN A 249 -5.90 -4.25 28.69
CA GLN A 249 -6.67 -4.84 29.81
C GLN A 249 -8.17 -4.49 29.73
N ASP A 250 -8.52 -3.26 29.36
CA ASP A 250 -9.92 -2.86 29.22
C ASP A 250 -10.65 -3.69 28.14
N TYR A 251 -9.98 -3.95 27.02
CA TYR A 251 -10.50 -4.83 25.97
C TYR A 251 -10.70 -6.28 26.49
N VAL A 252 -9.75 -6.81 27.26
CA VAL A 252 -9.86 -8.15 27.88
C VAL A 252 -11.02 -8.21 28.88
N ASP A 253 -11.25 -7.13 29.63
CA ASP A 253 -12.34 -7.00 30.59
C ASP A 253 -13.70 -6.74 29.93
N GLY A 254 -13.75 -6.49 28.62
CA GLY A 254 -14.97 -6.15 27.87
C GLY A 254 -15.52 -4.75 28.17
N LYS A 255 -14.64 -3.80 28.51
CA LYS A 255 -14.98 -2.40 28.84
C LYS A 255 -14.86 -1.47 27.63
#